data_AF-A0A2X1PHK1-F1
#
_entry.id   AF-A0A2X1PHK1-F1
#
_cell.length_a   1.000
_cell.length_b   1.000
_cell.length_c   1.000
_cell.angle_alpha   90.00
_cell.angle_beta   90.00
_cell.angle_gamma   90.00
#
_symmetry.space_group_name_H-M   'P 1'
#
loop_
_entity.id
_entity.type
_entity.pdbx_description
1 polymer ?
#
loop_
_entity_poly.entity_id
_entity_poly.type
_entity_poly.pdbx_seq_one_letter_code
_entity_poly.pdbx_strand_id
1 'polypeptide(L)'
;MNFTFPLGQKVRIKAIHAQNTSSEQGIAGQRLALNLNADLDRTPMKRGDWLLQNEPLPPTDRISVQILAEVPLNESQPVHIYHGASRTYG
;
A
#
# COMPACT_ATOMS: atom_id res chain seq x y z
N MET A 1 -7.54 15.60 7.01
CA MET A 1 -7.93 14.89 5.78
C MET A 1 -8.24 13.44 6.15
N ASN A 2 -9.32 12.87 5.61
CA ASN A 2 -9.74 11.49 5.88
C ASN A 2 -9.22 10.58 4.77
N PHE A 3 -8.71 9.42 5.14
CA PHE A 3 -8.17 8.38 4.27
C PHE A 3 -8.77 7.05 4.64
N THR A 4 -8.63 6.07 3.77
CA THR A 4 -9.20 4.73 3.88
C THR A 4 -8.09 3.70 3.73
N PHE A 5 -8.04 2.73 4.64
CA PHE A 5 -7.19 1.54 4.51
C PHE A 5 -7.79 0.53 3.51
N PRO A 6 -7.03 -0.49 3.05
CA PRO A 6 -7.47 -1.38 1.99
C PRO A 6 -8.75 -2.16 2.32
N LEU A 7 -9.03 -2.34 3.62
CA LEU A 7 -10.20 -3.04 4.13
C LEU A 7 -11.37 -2.09 4.45
N GLY A 8 -11.33 -0.83 3.99
CA GLY A 8 -12.44 0.13 4.09
C GLY A 8 -12.47 0.99 5.36
N GLN A 9 -11.52 0.83 6.29
CA GLN A 9 -11.51 1.60 7.54
C GLN A 9 -11.07 3.04 7.29
N LYS A 10 -11.87 3.99 7.78
CA LYS A 10 -11.55 5.42 7.72
C LYS A 10 -10.57 5.81 8.83
N VAL A 11 -9.52 6.52 8.45
CA VAL A 11 -8.50 7.06 9.35
C VAL A 11 -8.25 8.54 9.07
N ARG A 12 -7.84 9.27 10.10
CA ARG A 12 -7.55 10.70 10.01
C ARG A 12 -6.08 10.95 10.26
N ILE A 13 -5.43 11.72 9.39
CA ILE A 13 -4.05 12.19 9.63
C ILE A 13 -4.08 13.38 10.60
N LYS A 14 -3.30 13.29 11.69
CA LYS A 14 -3.09 14.36 12.69
C LYS A 14 -1.90 15.25 12.34
N ALA A 15 -0.80 14.65 11.92
CA ALA A 15 0.44 15.36 11.58
C ALA A 15 1.20 14.62 10.49
N ILE A 16 1.97 15.36 9.70
CA ILE A 16 2.81 14.85 8.63
C ILE A 16 4.24 15.29 8.92
N HIS A 17 5.18 14.36 8.80
CA HIS A 17 6.59 14.70 8.71
C HIS A 17 7.12 14.23 7.36
N ALA A 18 7.63 15.15 6.56
CA ALA A 18 8.27 14.85 5.29
C ALA A 18 9.79 14.92 5.49
N GLN A 19 10.50 13.85 5.12
CA GLN A 19 11.98 13.81 5.23
C GLN A 19 12.49 14.25 6.62
N ASN A 20 11.88 13.69 7.68
CA ASN A 20 12.20 13.98 9.09
C ASN A 20 11.91 15.40 9.58
N THR A 21 11.17 16.22 8.82
CA THR A 21 10.77 17.58 9.22
C THR A 21 9.25 17.70 9.25
N SER A 22 8.70 18.43 10.23
CA SER A 22 7.26 18.72 10.29
C SER A 22 6.81 19.43 9.02
N SER A 23 5.69 18.99 8.45
CA SER A 23 5.14 19.53 7.21
C SER A 23 3.62 19.54 7.26
N GLU A 24 3.00 20.50 6.58
CA GLU A 24 1.54 20.54 6.41
C GLU A 24 1.06 19.60 5.30
N GLN A 25 1.95 19.27 4.36
CA GLN A 25 1.64 18.46 3.18
C GLN A 25 2.77 17.46 2.90
N GLY A 26 2.39 16.35 2.26
CA GLY A 26 3.34 15.40 1.70
C GLY A 26 3.09 15.25 0.20
N ILE A 27 4.16 15.13 -0.57
CA ILE A 27 4.07 14.98 -2.03
C ILE A 27 4.64 13.63 -2.48
N ALA A 28 4.27 13.21 -3.69
CA ALA A 28 4.76 11.98 -4.29
C ALA A 28 6.30 11.97 -4.37
N GLY A 29 6.90 10.79 -4.15
CA GLY A 29 8.34 10.60 -4.12
C GLY A 29 9.01 10.83 -2.76
N GLN A 30 8.27 11.33 -1.75
CA GLN A 30 8.80 11.51 -0.40
C GLN A 30 8.52 10.33 0.52
N ARG A 31 9.46 10.08 1.44
CA ARG A 31 9.16 9.28 2.63
C ARG A 31 8.45 10.17 3.64
N LEU A 32 7.20 9.82 3.93
CA LEU A 32 6.36 10.52 4.89
C LEU A 32 6.18 9.67 6.15
N ALA A 33 6.37 10.28 7.32
CA ALA A 33 5.92 9.73 8.58
C ALA A 33 4.58 10.39 8.95
N LEU A 34 3.52 9.58 8.94
CA LEU A 34 2.15 10.04 9.17
C LEU A 34 1.71 9.67 10.58
N ASN A 35 1.29 10.66 11.36
CA ASN A 35 0.64 10.41 12.63
C ASN A 35 -0.86 10.21 12.39
N LEU A 36 -1.35 9.00 12.63
CA LEU A 36 -2.73 8.60 12.35
C LEU A 36 -3.57 8.59 13.63
N ASN A 37 -4.77 9.13 13.56
CA ASN A 37 -5.84 8.84 14.51
C ASN A 37 -6.57 7.59 14.02
N ALA A 38 -6.11 6.43 14.49
CA ALA A 38 -6.75 5.15 14.22
C ALA A 38 -6.92 4.39 15.53
N ASP A 39 -8.02 3.65 15.65
CA ASP A 39 -8.16 2.64 16.69
C ASP A 39 -7.30 1.43 16.28
N LEU A 40 -6.04 1.45 16.72
CA LEU A 40 -5.02 0.47 16.36
C LEU A 40 -5.36 -0.94 16.85
N ASP A 41 -6.14 -1.07 17.92
CA ASP A 41 -6.55 -2.36 18.49
C ASP A 41 -7.55 -3.09 17.57
N ARG A 42 -8.30 -2.34 16.75
CA ARG A 42 -9.21 -2.90 15.75
C ARG A 42 -8.58 -3.09 14.37
N THR A 43 -7.43 -2.47 14.11
CA THR A 43 -6.82 -2.45 12.76
C THR A 43 -5.31 -2.69 12.85
N PRO A 44 -4.86 -3.95 12.92
CA PRO A 44 -3.44 -4.26 12.93
C PRO A 44 -2.84 -3.93 11.56
N MET A 45 -2.26 -2.73 11.44
CA MET A 45 -1.52 -2.32 10.25
C MET A 45 -0.30 -3.21 10.04
N LYS A 46 -0.07 -3.61 8.81
CA LYS A 46 1.07 -4.41 8.40
C LYS A 46 1.81 -3.74 7.25
N ARG A 47 3.08 -4.11 7.10
CA ARG A 47 3.84 -3.72 5.91
C ARG A 47 3.14 -4.28 4.66
N GLY A 48 2.90 -3.41 3.69
CA GLY A 48 2.15 -3.75 2.47
C GLY A 48 0.73 -3.20 2.45
N ASP A 49 0.23 -2.64 3.56
CA ASP A 49 -1.04 -1.92 3.58
C ASP A 49 -0.92 -0.56 2.87
N TRP A 50 -2.00 -0.15 2.21
CA TRP A 50 -2.08 1.08 1.44
C TRP A 50 -2.99 2.08 2.14
N LEU A 51 -2.58 3.35 2.20
CA LEU A 51 -3.41 4.44 2.66
C LEU A 51 -3.92 5.23 1.46
N LEU A 52 -5.23 5.19 1.22
CA LEU A 52 -5.86 5.75 0.02
C LEU A 52 -6.81 6.88 0.42
N GLN A 53 -7.00 7.88 -0.44
CA GLN A 53 -7.97 8.95 -0.13
C GLN A 53 -9.42 8.46 -0.23
N ASN A 54 -9.67 7.60 -1.22
CA ASN A 54 -10.98 7.05 -1.50
C ASN A 54 -11.00 5.56 -1.13
N GLU A 55 -12.20 5.01 -0.99
CA GLU A 55 -12.37 3.56 -0.82
C GLU A 55 -11.83 2.82 -2.05
N PRO A 56 -10.99 1.80 -1.87
CA PRO A 56 -10.48 1.02 -2.98
C PRO A 56 -11.58 0.18 -3.63
N LEU A 57 -11.36 -0.18 -4.89
CA LEU A 57 -12.10 -1.27 -5.51
C LEU A 57 -11.80 -2.60 -4.79
N PRO A 58 -12.72 -3.58 -4.84
CA PRO A 58 -12.45 -4.91 -4.31
C PRO A 58 -11.16 -5.51 -4.92
N PRO A 59 -10.36 -6.24 -4.12
CA PRO A 59 -9.15 -6.87 -4.61
C PRO A 59 -9.46 -7.96 -5.65
N THR A 60 -8.48 -8.27 -6.50
CA THR A 60 -8.55 -9.36 -7.50
C THR A 60 -7.36 -10.30 -7.33
N ASP A 61 -7.62 -11.60 -7.53
CA ASP A 61 -6.58 -12.64 -7.53
C ASP A 61 -6.03 -12.93 -8.95
N ARG A 62 -6.64 -12.35 -9.99
CA ARG A 62 -6.26 -12.56 -11.40
C ARG A 62 -5.92 -11.23 -12.06
N ILE A 63 -4.71 -11.16 -12.61
CA ILE A 63 -4.20 -10.00 -13.35
C ILE A 63 -3.50 -10.46 -14.63
N SER A 64 -3.50 -9.62 -15.65
CA SER A 64 -2.66 -9.78 -16.84
C SER A 64 -1.56 -8.74 -16.81
N VAL A 65 -0.32 -9.16 -17.04
CA VAL A 65 0.86 -8.30 -16.97
C VAL A 65 1.75 -8.53 -18.18
N GLN A 66 2.44 -7.48 -18.62
CA GLN A 66 3.55 -7.63 -19.56
C GLN A 66 4.81 -7.92 -18.75
N ILE A 67 5.53 -8.99 -19.11
CA ILE A 67 6.74 -9.41 -18.42
C ILE A 67 7.92 -9.33 -19.39
N LEU A 68 9.00 -8.70 -18.94
CA LEU A 68 10.32 -8.86 -19.54
C LEU A 68 11.08 -9.87 -18.68
N ALA A 69 11.32 -11.06 -19.24
CA ALA A 69 11.99 -12.14 -18.52
C ALA A 69 13.41 -12.33 -19.06
N GLU A 70 14.40 -12.38 -18.16
CA GLU A 70 15.79 -12.70 -18.51
C GLU A 70 15.96 -14.18 -18.91
N VAL A 71 15.08 -15.03 -18.40
CA VAL A 71 15.01 -16.46 -18.69
C VAL A 71 13.57 -16.79 -19.14
N PRO A 72 13.38 -17.67 -20.15
CA PRO A 72 12.05 -18.09 -20.57
C PRO A 72 11.21 -18.61 -19.39
N LEU A 73 9.98 -18.11 -19.28
CA LEU A 73 8.99 -18.60 -18.31
C LEU A 73 8.17 -19.71 -18.95
N ASN A 74 7.83 -20.72 -18.15
CA ASN A 74 6.91 -21.77 -18.56
C ASN A 74 5.47 -21.38 -18.25
N GLU A 75 4.53 -21.96 -19.01
CA GLU A 75 3.11 -21.86 -18.66
C GLU A 75 2.84 -22.48 -17.28
N SER A 76 1.95 -21.85 -16.51
CA SER A 76 1.57 -22.28 -15.16
C SER A 76 2.76 -22.48 -14.20
N GLN A 77 3.84 -21.72 -14.40
CA GLN A 77 4.98 -21.72 -13.49
C GLN A 77 4.67 -20.89 -12.24
N PRO A 78 4.84 -21.44 -11.02
CA PRO A 78 4.65 -20.67 -9.80
C PRO A 78 5.75 -19.61 -9.67
N VAL A 79 5.36 -18.39 -9.34
CA VAL A 79 6.27 -17.25 -9.20
C VAL A 79 6.01 -16.48 -7.91
N HIS A 80 7.07 -15.86 -7.37
CA HIS A 80 6.93 -14.86 -6.33
C HIS A 80 6.68 -13.49 -6.95
N ILE A 81 5.64 -12.81 -6.48
CA ILE A 81 5.28 -11.47 -6.92
C ILE A 81 5.58 -10.50 -5.78
N TYR A 82 6.43 -9.51 -6.06
CA TYR A 82 6.80 -8.45 -5.13
C TYR A 82 6.22 -7.13 -5.62
N HIS A 83 5.31 -6.55 -4.83
CA HIS A 83 4.66 -5.29 -5.21
C HIS A 83 4.25 -4.49 -3.97
N GLY A 84 4.41 -3.17 -4.01
CA GLY A 84 3.86 -2.28 -2.97
C GLY A 84 4.27 -2.62 -1.54
N ALA A 85 5.54 -2.97 -1.31
CA ALA A 85 6.05 -3.45 -0.01
C ALA A 85 5.35 -4.73 0.52
N SER A 86 4.69 -5.47 -0.35
CA SER A 86 4.09 -6.78 -0.10
C SER A 86 4.73 -7.87 -0.96
N ARG A 87 4.51 -9.13 -0.57
CA ARG A 87 4.91 -10.33 -1.32
C ARG A 87 3.74 -11.28 -1.37
N THR A 88 3.43 -11.78 -2.55
CA THR A 88 2.52 -12.90 -2.77
C THR A 88 3.16 -13.95 -3.67
N TYR A 89 2.47 -15.05 -3.91
CA TYR A 89 2.85 -16.08 -4.87
C TYR A 89 1.61 -16.47 -5.68
N GLY A 90 1.81 -16.97 -6.90
CA GLY A 90 0.76 -17.41 -7.80
C GLY A 90 1.33 -18.29 -8.90
#